data_AF-A0A625LDY3-F1
#
_entry.id   AF-A0A625LDY3-F1
#
_cell.length_a   1.000
_cell.length_b   1.000
_cell.length_c   1.000
_cell.angle_alpha   90.00
_cell.angle_beta   90.00
_cell.angle_gamma   90.00
#
_symmetry.space_group_name_H-M   'P 1'
#
loop_
_entity.id
_entity.type
_entity.pdbx_description
1 polymer ?
#
loop_
_entity_poly.entity_id
_entity_poly.type
_entity_poly.pdbx_seq_one_letter_code
_entity_poly.pdbx_strand_id
1 'polypeptide(L)'
;KRFFRKMLKDEPLLSPNRIGTDGANTFPSTIKTSVDDGLLHPDPVHYVTKHLQQGIESDHFRVKKNMPKIGGFQSFNTARRTIAGFEAMLWLRKGFGFSGGWTVNDQNDLLARLFGLQKVNKA
;
A
#
# COMPACT_ATOMS: atom_id res chain seq x y z
N LYS A 1 16.20 -3.95 6.30
CA LYS A 1 16.50 -2.85 7.25
C LYS A 1 15.85 -1.50 6.91
N ARG A 2 16.23 -0.78 5.82
CA ARG A 2 15.69 0.58 5.52
C ARG A 2 14.16 0.66 5.46
N PHE A 3 13.50 -0.34 4.88
CA PHE A 3 12.04 -0.40 4.81
C PHE A 3 11.40 -0.40 6.21
N PHE A 4 11.79 -1.34 7.07
CA PHE A 4 11.31 -1.44 8.45
C PHE A 4 11.55 -0.16 9.24
N ARG A 5 12.77 0.38 9.16
CA ARG A 5 13.10 1.64 9.84
C ARG A 5 12.19 2.78 9.40
N LYS A 6 11.95 2.93 8.09
CA LYS A 6 11.06 3.97 7.58
C LYS A 6 9.60 3.74 8.00
N MET A 7 9.13 2.49 7.91
CA MET A 7 7.75 2.12 8.25
C MET A 7 7.44 2.34 9.75
N LEU A 8 8.40 2.04 10.63
CA LEU A 8 8.19 2.05 12.08
C LEU A 8 8.57 3.37 12.75
N LYS A 9 9.42 4.19 12.12
CA LYS A 9 9.89 5.45 12.69
C LYS A 9 8.78 6.48 12.88
N ASP A 10 7.84 6.54 11.93
CA ASP A 10 6.82 7.60 11.91
C ASP A 10 5.63 7.26 12.83
N GLU A 11 5.45 5.98 13.20
CA GLU A 11 4.30 5.50 13.99
C GLU A 11 4.70 4.44 15.05
N PRO A 12 5.52 4.78 16.07
CA PRO A 12 5.99 3.81 17.07
C PRO A 12 4.83 3.18 17.87
N LEU A 13 3.77 3.95 18.12
CA LEU A 13 2.57 3.49 18.82
C LEU A 13 1.74 2.49 18.01
N LEU A 14 1.94 2.45 16.69
CA LEU A 14 1.30 1.49 15.79
C LEU A 14 2.24 0.35 15.40
N SER A 15 3.34 0.15 16.16
CA SER A 15 4.26 -0.94 15.87
C SER A 15 3.52 -2.29 15.94
N PRO A 16 3.60 -3.12 14.89
CA PRO A 16 2.79 -4.33 14.81
C PRO A 16 3.34 -5.42 15.72
N ASN A 17 2.46 -6.04 16.50
CA ASN A 17 2.79 -7.24 17.30
C ASN A 17 2.90 -8.52 16.46
N ARG A 18 2.45 -8.47 15.19
CA ARG A 18 2.43 -9.62 14.27
C ARG A 18 2.90 -9.17 12.89
N ILE A 19 3.83 -9.90 12.30
CA ILE A 19 4.45 -9.58 11.01
C ILE A 19 4.36 -10.80 10.12
N GLY A 20 3.78 -10.66 8.92
CA GLY A 20 3.73 -11.70 7.90
C GLY A 20 4.73 -11.42 6.77
N THR A 21 5.57 -12.38 6.39
CA THR A 21 6.52 -12.23 5.27
C THR A 21 6.63 -13.51 4.43
N ASP A 22 7.23 -13.41 3.23
CA ASP A 22 7.46 -14.51 2.26
C ASP A 22 8.47 -15.59 2.69
N GLY A 23 9.04 -15.46 3.90
CA GLY A 23 10.02 -16.40 4.42
C GLY A 23 11.45 -16.14 3.97
N ALA A 24 11.75 -15.03 3.28
CA ALA A 24 13.12 -14.72 2.93
C ALA A 24 14.02 -14.60 4.18
N ASN A 25 15.23 -15.17 4.10
CA ASN A 25 16.21 -15.24 5.21
C ASN A 25 16.68 -13.87 5.74
N THR A 26 16.38 -12.79 5.02
CA THR A 26 16.70 -11.42 5.43
C THR A 26 15.71 -10.86 6.45
N PHE A 27 14.51 -11.44 6.60
CA PHE A 27 13.48 -10.94 7.51
C PHE A 27 13.81 -11.21 8.98
N PRO A 28 14.22 -12.41 9.42
CA PRO A 28 14.55 -12.65 10.83
C PRO A 28 15.61 -11.68 11.37
N SER A 29 16.69 -11.44 10.60
CA SER A 29 17.73 -10.49 11.00
C SER A 29 17.25 -9.04 11.01
N THR A 30 16.36 -8.66 10.08
CA THR A 30 15.77 -7.32 10.05
C THR A 30 14.79 -7.09 11.19
N ILE A 31 13.97 -8.09 11.54
CA ILE A 31 13.03 -8.02 12.68
C ILE A 31 13.81 -7.88 13.98
N LYS A 32 14.82 -8.74 14.20
CA LYS A 32 15.70 -8.65 15.37
C LYS A 32 16.35 -7.27 15.50
N THR A 33 16.95 -6.76 14.42
CA THR A 33 17.54 -5.40 14.42
C THR A 33 16.50 -4.33 14.77
N SER A 34 15.24 -4.50 14.34
CA SER A 34 14.18 -3.51 14.61
C SER A 34 13.69 -3.57 16.07
N VAL A 35 13.76 -4.73 16.71
CA VAL A 35 13.54 -4.88 18.16
C VAL A 35 14.69 -4.23 18.94
N ASP A 36 15.93 -4.53 18.57
CA ASP A 36 17.13 -3.96 19.20
C ASP A 36 17.17 -2.42 19.06
N ASP A 37 16.72 -1.89 17.92
CA ASP A 37 16.58 -0.45 17.64
C ASP A 37 15.38 0.20 18.38
N GLY A 38 14.57 -0.57 19.12
CA GLY A 38 13.38 -0.08 19.84
C GLY A 38 12.20 0.31 18.95
N LEU A 39 12.18 -0.14 17.69
CA LEU A 39 11.16 0.17 16.70
C LEU A 39 10.00 -0.84 16.67
N LEU A 40 10.21 -2.03 17.21
CA LEU A 40 9.21 -3.08 17.41
C LEU A 40 9.12 -3.45 18.88
N HIS A 41 7.97 -3.98 19.29
CA HIS A 41 7.83 -4.66 20.58
C HIS A 41 8.86 -5.81 20.74
N PRO A 42 9.26 -6.17 21.96
CA PRO A 42 10.31 -7.17 22.22
C PRO A 42 10.08 -8.53 21.58
N ASP A 43 8.83 -8.99 21.51
CA ASP A 43 8.47 -10.34 21.04
C ASP A 43 7.43 -10.31 19.91
N PRO A 44 7.77 -9.78 18.71
CA PRO A 44 6.83 -9.73 17.61
C PRO A 44 6.66 -11.14 17.03
N VAL A 45 5.42 -11.56 16.81
CA VAL A 45 5.14 -12.86 16.19
C VAL A 45 5.40 -12.77 14.69
N HIS A 46 6.38 -13.51 14.20
CA HIS A 46 6.69 -13.59 12.77
C HIS A 46 6.04 -14.82 12.13
N TYR A 47 5.15 -14.58 11.16
CA TYR A 47 4.51 -15.62 10.38
C TYR A 47 5.10 -15.70 8.97
N VAL A 48 5.36 -16.93 8.54
CA VAL A 48 5.75 -17.26 7.17
C VAL A 48 4.68 -18.19 6.60
N THR A 49 3.56 -17.61 6.19
CA THR A 49 2.46 -18.39 5.60
C THR A 49 1.89 -17.67 4.38
N LYS A 50 1.63 -18.45 3.32
CA LYS A 50 1.13 -17.94 2.05
C LYS A 50 -0.21 -17.21 2.20
N HIS A 51 -1.10 -17.69 3.06
CA HIS A 51 -2.43 -17.09 3.22
C HIS A 51 -2.37 -15.66 3.80
N LEU A 52 -1.44 -15.38 4.73
CA LEU A 52 -1.25 -14.04 5.28
C LEU A 52 -0.61 -13.06 4.29
N GLN A 53 -0.01 -13.56 3.20
CA GLN A 53 0.57 -12.74 2.15
C GLN A 53 -0.42 -12.37 1.04
N GLN A 54 -1.59 -13.02 0.97
CA GLN A 54 -2.57 -12.79 -0.10
C GLN A 54 -3.01 -11.32 -0.21
N GLY A 55 -3.14 -10.63 0.93
CA GLY A 55 -3.49 -9.20 0.95
C GLY A 55 -2.43 -8.34 0.24
N ILE A 56 -1.17 -8.46 0.66
CA ILE A 56 -0.07 -7.68 0.07
C ILE A 56 0.18 -8.06 -1.40
N GLU A 57 0.02 -9.33 -1.76
CA GLU A 57 0.10 -9.80 -3.14
C GLU A 57 -1.01 -9.20 -4.01
N SER A 58 -2.24 -9.13 -3.50
CA SER A 58 -3.38 -8.50 -4.19
C SER A 58 -3.13 -7.01 -4.42
N ASP A 59 -2.67 -6.29 -3.39
CA ASP A 59 -2.35 -4.87 -3.49
C ASP A 59 -1.21 -4.64 -4.52
N HIS A 60 -0.15 -5.45 -4.47
CA HIS A 60 0.93 -5.43 -5.47
C HIS A 60 0.42 -5.69 -6.88
N PHE A 61 -0.46 -6.68 -7.06
CA PHE A 61 -1.04 -7.01 -8.37
C PHE A 61 -1.82 -5.83 -8.94
N ARG A 62 -2.62 -5.13 -8.12
CA ARG A 62 -3.39 -3.96 -8.56
C ARG A 62 -2.50 -2.83 -9.06
N VAL A 63 -1.37 -2.60 -8.39
CA VAL A 63 -0.37 -1.62 -8.84
C VAL A 63 0.34 -2.10 -10.11
N LYS A 64 0.83 -3.35 -10.13
CA LYS A 64 1.65 -3.90 -11.22
C LYS A 64 0.88 -4.17 -12.51
N LYS A 65 -0.40 -4.54 -12.43
CA LYS A 65 -1.23 -4.91 -13.59
C LYS A 65 -1.30 -3.81 -14.66
N ASN A 66 -1.23 -2.55 -14.25
CA ASN A 66 -1.30 -1.42 -15.18
C ASN A 66 0.07 -1.02 -15.75
N MET A 67 1.18 -1.50 -15.17
CA MET A 67 2.54 -1.09 -15.55
C MET A 67 2.88 -1.32 -17.02
N PRO A 68 2.54 -2.49 -17.63
CA PRO A 68 2.84 -2.71 -19.05
C PRO A 68 2.12 -1.72 -19.98
N LYS A 69 0.94 -1.24 -19.58
CA LYS A 69 0.13 -0.31 -20.39
C LYS A 69 0.65 1.12 -20.35
N ILE A 70 1.32 1.51 -19.26
CA ILE A 70 1.78 2.88 -19.02
C ILE A 70 3.29 3.05 -19.21
N GLY A 71 4.01 1.99 -19.62
CA GLY A 71 5.47 2.02 -19.80
C GLY A 71 6.26 2.03 -18.50
N GLY A 72 5.64 1.64 -17.38
CA GLY A 72 6.25 1.71 -16.06
C GLY A 72 6.41 3.13 -15.51
N PHE A 73 7.26 3.29 -14.49
CA PHE A 73 7.56 4.60 -13.92
C PHE A 73 8.88 5.14 -14.46
N GLN A 74 8.84 6.38 -14.98
CA GLN A 74 10.03 7.04 -15.55
C GLN A 74 11.00 7.57 -14.48
N SER A 75 10.55 7.80 -13.25
CA SER A 75 11.37 8.28 -12.14
C SER A 75 10.82 7.86 -10.78
N PHE A 76 11.64 7.88 -9.73
CA PHE A 76 11.17 7.65 -8.36
C PHE A 76 10.14 8.69 -7.89
N ASN A 77 10.27 9.95 -8.33
CA ASN A 77 9.34 11.02 -7.98
C ASN A 77 7.95 10.78 -8.57
N THR A 78 7.89 10.42 -9.86
CA THR A 78 6.63 10.08 -10.52
C THR A 78 6.05 8.78 -9.97
N ALA A 79 6.87 7.76 -9.72
CA ALA A 79 6.45 6.51 -9.07
C ALA A 79 5.76 6.78 -7.73
N ARG A 80 6.40 7.58 -6.86
CA ARG A 80 5.86 7.89 -5.53
C ARG A 80 4.51 8.59 -5.61
N ARG A 81 4.36 9.58 -6.48
CA ARG A 81 3.10 10.32 -6.65
C ARG A 81 1.99 9.43 -7.19
N THR A 82 2.29 8.58 -8.18
CA THR A 82 1.30 7.67 -8.76
C THR A 82 0.85 6.60 -7.77
N ILE A 83 1.79 6.00 -7.02
CA ILE A 83 1.45 5.01 -5.98
C ILE A 83 0.56 5.64 -4.90
N ALA A 84 0.90 6.85 -4.43
CA ALA A 84 0.07 7.56 -3.46
C ALA A 84 -1.35 7.84 -3.99
N GLY A 85 -1.48 8.19 -5.28
CA GLY A 85 -2.78 8.32 -5.93
C GLY A 85 -3.57 7.01 -5.96
N PHE A 86 -2.92 5.88 -6.27
CA PHE A 86 -3.57 4.57 -6.23
C PHE A 86 -4.03 4.20 -4.81
N GLU A 87 -3.20 4.44 -3.80
CA GLU A 87 -3.54 4.20 -2.40
C GLU A 87 -4.73 5.05 -1.95
N ALA A 88 -4.74 6.34 -2.31
CA ALA A 88 -5.86 7.25 -2.00
C ALA A 88 -7.17 6.75 -2.62
N MET A 89 -7.17 6.35 -3.89
CA MET A 89 -8.36 5.81 -4.55
C MET A 89 -8.82 4.47 -3.93
N LEU A 90 -7.89 3.63 -3.46
CA LEU A 90 -8.22 2.39 -2.75
C LEU A 90 -8.84 2.67 -1.38
N TRP A 91 -8.32 3.67 -0.65
CA TRP A 91 -8.87 4.12 0.62
C TRP A 91 -10.29 4.65 0.46
N LEU A 92 -10.53 5.51 -0.54
CA LEU A 92 -11.87 6.01 -0.85
C LEU A 92 -12.81 4.84 -1.16
N ARG A 93 -12.36 3.89 -1.99
CA ARG A 93 -13.18 2.71 -2.32
C ARG A 93 -13.58 1.90 -1.07
N LYS A 94 -12.62 1.62 -0.18
CA LYS A 94 -12.82 0.81 1.03
C LYS A 94 -13.62 1.57 2.10
N GLY A 95 -13.29 2.85 2.33
CA GLY A 95 -13.86 3.67 3.40
C GLY A 95 -15.33 4.04 3.17
N PHE A 96 -15.75 4.20 1.91
CA PHE A 96 -17.16 4.49 1.58
C PHE A 96 -18.00 3.23 1.34
N GLY A 97 -17.42 2.03 1.49
CA GLY A 97 -18.17 0.78 1.38
C GLY A 97 -18.84 0.57 0.02
N PHE A 98 -18.24 1.07 -1.07
CA PHE A 98 -18.82 0.95 -2.41
C PHE A 98 -19.07 -0.52 -2.78
N SER A 99 -20.35 -0.91 -2.76
CA SER A 99 -20.84 -2.24 -3.13
C SER A 99 -21.23 -2.35 -4.62
N GLY A 100 -21.28 -1.21 -5.33
CA GLY A 100 -21.61 -1.10 -6.76
C GLY A 100 -20.38 -0.91 -7.66
N GLY A 101 -20.63 -0.37 -8.86
CA GLY A 101 -19.58 -0.05 -9.84
C GLY A 101 -18.48 0.85 -9.26
N TRP A 102 -17.22 0.45 -9.48
CA TRP A 102 -16.04 1.28 -9.22
C TRP A 102 -15.28 1.50 -10.54
N THR A 103 -16.04 1.94 -11.54
CA THR A 103 -15.50 2.18 -12.88
C THR A 103 -14.61 3.41 -12.89
N VAL A 104 -13.89 3.63 -13.99
CA VAL A 104 -13.09 4.86 -14.17
C VAL A 104 -14.00 6.09 -14.19
N ASN A 105 -15.23 5.96 -14.71
CA ASN A 105 -16.19 7.06 -14.73
C ASN A 105 -16.68 7.42 -13.32
N ASP A 106 -17.00 6.42 -12.49
CA ASP A 106 -17.40 6.65 -11.09
C ASP A 106 -16.28 7.36 -10.29
N GLN A 107 -15.04 6.96 -10.54
CA GLN A 107 -13.86 7.57 -9.93
C GLN A 107 -13.67 9.02 -10.39
N ASN A 108 -13.79 9.29 -11.69
CA ASN A 108 -13.69 10.65 -12.24
C ASN A 108 -14.81 11.56 -11.70
N ASP A 109 -16.02 11.02 -11.57
CA ASP A 109 -17.18 11.74 -11.03
C ASP A 109 -16.98 12.12 -9.55
N LEU A 110 -16.44 11.20 -8.75
CA LEU A 110 -16.11 11.47 -7.36
C LEU A 110 -15.06 12.59 -7.27
N LEU A 111 -13.96 12.49 -8.03
CA LEU A 111 -12.91 13.51 -8.03
C LEU A 111 -13.43 14.86 -8.49
N ALA A 112 -14.26 14.89 -9.53
CA ALA A 112 -14.88 16.12 -10.02
C ALA A 112 -15.73 16.80 -8.94
N ARG A 113 -16.51 16.02 -8.18
CA ARG A 113 -17.30 16.54 -7.05
C ARG A 113 -16.42 17.04 -5.91
N LEU A 114 -15.41 16.27 -5.51
CA LEU A 114 -14.53 16.61 -4.38
C LEU A 114 -13.71 17.89 -4.63
N PHE A 115 -13.29 18.12 -5.87
CA PHE A 115 -12.42 19.23 -6.23
C PHE A 115 -13.11 20.34 -7.05
N GLY A 116 -14.44 20.25 -7.27
CA GLY A 116 -15.19 21.23 -8.05
C GLY A 116 -14.79 21.30 -9.53
N LEU A 117 -14.33 20.19 -10.11
CA LEU A 117 -13.86 20.15 -11.49
C LEU A 117 -15.04 19.97 -12.47
N GLN A 118 -14.94 20.61 -13.63
CA GLN A 118 -15.91 20.42 -14.70
C GLN A 118 -15.70 19.04 -15.35
N LYS A 119 -16.78 18.26 -15.51
CA LYS A 119 -16.70 16.96 -16.20
C LYS A 119 -16.36 17.17 -17.67
N VAL A 120 -15.16 16.73 -18.07
CA VAL A 120 -14.67 16.86 -19.45
C VAL A 120 -15.11 15.71 -20.36
N ASN A 121 -15.43 14.54 -19.78
CA ASN A 121 -15.93 13.38 -20.51
C ASN A 121 -17.41 13.17 -20.18
N LYS A 122 -18.29 13.77 -20.99
CA LYS A 122 -19.71 13.38 -21.04
C LYS A 122 -19.80 12.26 -22.09
N ALA A 123 -20.10 11.05 -21.64
CA ALA A 123 -20.66 10.02 -22.51
C ALA A 123 -22.14 10.32 -22.75
#